data_AF-A0A2H0R6R0-F1
#
_entry.id   AF-A0A2H0R6R0-F1
#
_cell.length_a   1.000
_cell.length_b   1.000
_cell.length_c   1.000
_cell.angle_alpha   90.00
_cell.angle_beta   90.00
_cell.angle_gamma   90.00
#
_symmetry.space_group_name_H-M   'P 1'
#
loop_
_entity.id
_entity.type
_entity.pdbx_description
1 polymer ?
#
loop_
_entity_poly.entity_id
_entity_poly.type
_entity_poly.pdbx_seq_one_letter_code
_entity_poly.pdbx_strand_id
1 'polypeptide(L)'
;MSKIRASLLFLGPLLGKYNLDKLVKPGGDRIGSRPLTAHIIALSDLGFQIQETQDSLLITRHENKIKNPGEIWLTEQSVSATEILMLISAFLNRGSTLTLYGAATEPHIVTLANLLSQMGARIDGSGSSLVKITWPEDPGPPSEPFRIDDDFMELTTYAVAAAITKSDITLNSPEIKNLKLIDRYLQWLGISTRLDDQAKTWVVQGSQSNYKIHPQLTTIKAEPWPRFPTDVMSLFVPLATQCHGELKFIEYMYNDRFTFVQSLKDMGAKIEENPPPCYPRQWTNPPPRP
;
A
#
# COMPACT_ATOMS: atom_id res chain seq x y z
N MET A 1 1.69 0.57 21.61
CA MET A 1 2.08 0.90 20.23
C MET A 1 3.20 0.00 19.68
N SER A 2 4.17 -0.47 20.49
CA SER A 2 5.34 -1.25 20.01
C SER A 2 5.07 -2.60 19.33
N LYS A 3 3.83 -3.13 19.36
CA LYS A 3 3.48 -4.43 18.78
C LYS A 3 2.85 -4.37 17.38
N ILE A 4 2.39 -3.19 16.93
CA ILE A 4 1.63 -3.05 15.68
C ILE A 4 2.23 -1.89 14.88
N ARG A 5 2.73 -2.17 13.68
CA ARG A 5 3.36 -1.16 12.83
C ARG A 5 2.40 -0.04 12.41
N ALA A 6 1.12 -0.37 12.20
CA ALA A 6 0.07 0.57 11.83
C ALA A 6 -0.19 1.66 12.89
N SER A 7 0.34 1.52 14.13
CA SER A 7 0.25 2.59 15.13
C SER A 7 0.97 3.88 14.70
N LEU A 8 1.82 3.82 13.67
CA LEU A 8 2.43 4.98 13.05
C LEU A 8 1.37 5.98 12.52
N LEU A 9 0.19 5.52 12.09
CA LEU A 9 -0.85 6.41 11.55
C LEU A 9 -1.39 7.41 12.58
N PHE A 10 -1.31 7.09 13.87
CA PHE A 10 -1.65 8.05 14.93
C PHE A 10 -0.74 9.27 14.94
N LEU A 11 0.45 9.20 14.33
CA LEU A 11 1.38 10.31 14.24
C LEU A 11 0.73 11.54 13.57
N GLY A 12 -0.06 11.35 12.50
CA GLY A 12 -0.72 12.45 11.80
C GLY A 12 -1.61 13.30 12.72
N PRO A 13 -2.70 12.75 13.28
CA PRO A 13 -3.58 13.51 14.15
C PRO A 13 -2.92 13.91 15.48
N LEU A 14 -1.98 13.10 16.01
CA LEU A 14 -1.29 13.46 17.24
C LEU A 14 -0.36 14.66 17.07
N LEU A 15 0.42 14.73 15.98
CA LEU A 15 1.27 15.90 15.69
C LEU A 15 0.46 17.14 15.32
N GLY A 16 -0.67 16.95 14.64
CA GLY A 16 -1.53 18.04 14.22
C GLY A 16 -2.28 18.69 15.41
N LYS A 17 -2.83 17.86 16.30
CA LYS A 17 -3.66 18.32 17.42
C LYS A 17 -2.88 18.57 18.70
N TYR A 18 -1.82 17.80 18.94
CA TYR A 18 -1.03 17.84 20.16
C TYR A 18 0.43 18.14 19.82
N ASN A 19 1.13 18.84 20.72
CA ASN A 19 2.58 19.00 20.60
C ASN A 19 3.29 17.73 21.05
N LEU A 20 3.12 16.65 20.27
CA LEU A 20 3.76 15.36 20.53
C LEU A 20 5.28 15.49 20.38
N ASP A 21 6.00 15.22 21.45
CA ASP A 21 7.46 15.33 21.58
C ASP A 21 8.17 13.97 21.43
N LYS A 22 7.44 12.86 21.65
CA LYS A 22 7.98 11.51 21.58
C LYS A 22 6.96 10.48 21.09
N LEU A 23 7.39 9.63 20.16
CA LEU A 23 6.65 8.43 19.73
C LEU A 23 7.54 7.19 19.90
N VAL A 24 7.01 6.12 20.49
CA VAL A 24 7.73 4.83 20.53
C VAL A 24 7.75 4.24 19.12
N LYS A 25 8.90 3.70 18.68
CA LYS A 25 9.02 3.14 17.33
C LYS A 25 7.94 2.07 17.08
N PRO A 26 7.30 2.10 15.91
CA PRO A 26 6.41 1.02 15.50
C PRO A 26 7.22 -0.28 15.34
N GLY A 27 6.77 -1.36 15.98
CA GLY A 27 7.37 -2.69 15.86
C GLY A 27 6.46 -3.68 15.16
N GLY A 28 6.72 -4.99 15.34
CA GLY A 28 5.73 -6.04 15.09
C GLY A 28 5.64 -6.60 13.67
N ASP A 29 6.66 -6.47 12.82
CA ASP A 29 6.57 -6.96 11.46
C ASP A 29 7.86 -7.65 10.98
N ARG A 30 7.74 -8.87 10.44
CA ARG A 30 8.84 -9.76 10.01
C ARG A 30 8.93 -9.88 8.47
N ILE A 31 8.53 -8.86 7.73
CA ILE A 31 8.50 -8.87 6.25
C ILE A 31 9.70 -8.08 5.67
N GLY A 32 10.74 -7.83 6.48
CA GLY A 32 11.97 -7.12 6.09
C GLY A 32 12.07 -5.67 6.59
N SER A 33 13.15 -4.98 6.19
CA SER A 33 13.42 -3.59 6.55
C SER A 33 12.44 -2.65 5.86
N ARG A 34 11.63 -1.93 6.64
CA ARG A 34 10.73 -0.88 6.14
C ARG A 34 11.14 0.47 6.77
N PRO A 35 12.00 1.25 6.10
CA PRO A 35 12.47 2.52 6.64
C PRO A 35 11.32 3.55 6.70
N LEU A 36 11.46 4.56 7.57
CA LEU A 36 10.51 5.69 7.69
C LEU A 36 10.99 6.92 6.91
N THR A 37 11.90 6.73 5.95
CA THR A 37 12.56 7.81 5.22
C THR A 37 11.55 8.76 4.55
N ALA A 38 10.55 8.21 3.86
CA ALA A 38 9.51 9.01 3.20
C ALA A 38 8.70 9.85 4.21
N HIS A 39 8.35 9.27 5.36
CA HIS A 39 7.63 9.96 6.43
C HIS A 39 8.47 11.10 7.02
N ILE A 40 9.73 10.81 7.34
CA ILE A 40 10.64 11.78 7.98
C ILE A 40 10.89 12.97 7.06
N ILE A 41 11.16 12.72 5.77
CA ILE A 41 11.38 13.78 4.79
C ILE A 41 10.12 14.64 4.64
N ALA A 42 8.95 14.01 4.42
CA ALA A 42 7.71 14.75 4.22
C ALA A 42 7.27 15.56 5.46
N LEU A 43 7.46 15.02 6.67
CA LEU A 43 7.18 15.75 7.90
C LEU A 43 8.19 16.88 8.15
N SER A 44 9.44 16.72 7.69
CA SER A 44 10.44 17.80 7.73
C SER A 44 10.07 18.98 6.86
N ASP A 45 9.44 18.75 5.70
CA ASP A 45 8.94 19.83 4.84
C ASP A 45 7.82 20.64 5.53
N LEU A 46 7.02 19.98 6.39
CA LEU A 46 6.03 20.61 7.28
C LEU A 46 6.64 21.25 8.55
N GLY A 47 7.97 21.30 8.66
CA GLY A 47 8.67 21.91 9.78
C GLY A 47 8.84 21.01 11.01
N PHE A 48 8.54 19.70 10.92
CA PHE A 48 8.81 18.75 11.99
C PHE A 48 10.22 18.18 11.86
N GLN A 49 11.05 18.38 12.87
CA GLN A 49 12.32 17.69 13.00
C GLN A 49 12.11 16.39 13.78
N ILE A 50 12.45 15.27 13.13
CA ILE A 50 12.33 13.93 13.71
C ILE A 50 13.73 13.36 13.90
N GLN A 51 14.08 13.05 15.14
CA GLN A 51 15.32 12.36 15.50
C GLN A 51 15.02 10.92 15.89
N GLU A 52 15.59 9.99 15.14
CA GLU A 52 15.47 8.57 15.43
C GLU A 52 16.47 8.16 16.53
N THR A 53 15.96 7.58 17.61
CA THR A 53 16.74 6.95 18.69
C THR A 53 16.64 5.43 18.58
N GLN A 54 17.18 4.66 19.53
CA GLN A 54 17.05 3.20 19.50
C GLN A 54 15.58 2.74 19.52
N ASP A 55 14.78 3.28 20.45
CA ASP A 55 13.42 2.80 20.72
C ASP A 55 12.32 3.82 20.42
N SER A 56 12.68 5.06 20.07
CA SER A 56 11.71 6.14 19.86
C SER A 56 12.08 7.09 18.73
N LEU A 57 11.07 7.83 18.27
CA LEU A 57 11.20 9.02 17.45
C LEU A 57 10.99 10.22 18.38
N LEU A 58 12.00 11.06 18.52
CA LEU A 58 11.88 12.36 19.19
C LEU A 58 11.44 13.38 18.14
N ILE A 59 10.45 14.18 18.46
CA ILE A 59 9.80 15.06 17.49
C ILE A 59 9.75 16.47 18.03
N THR A 60 10.13 17.42 17.19
CA THR A 60 10.11 18.85 17.51
C THR A 60 9.55 19.60 16.32
N ARG A 61 8.67 20.57 16.56
CA ARG A 61 8.11 21.40 15.48
C ARG A 61 8.77 22.76 15.47
N HIS A 62 9.24 23.18 14.30
CA HIS A 62 9.84 24.48 14.04
C HIS A 62 9.07 25.18 12.93
N GLU A 63 8.09 26.01 13.28
CA GLU A 63 7.24 26.71 12.30
C GLU A 63 8.06 27.57 11.33
N ASN A 64 9.14 28.18 11.81
CA ASN A 64 10.06 28.99 10.99
C ASN A 64 10.92 28.17 9.99
N LYS A 65 10.78 26.83 9.96
CA LYS A 65 11.55 25.93 9.09
C LYS A 65 10.71 25.21 8.03
N ILE A 66 9.43 25.58 7.88
CA ILE A 66 8.57 25.03 6.82
C ILE A 66 9.18 25.34 5.45
N LYS A 67 9.40 24.30 4.66
CA LYS A 67 9.87 24.43 3.27
C LYS A 67 8.67 24.23 2.36
N ASN A 68 8.47 25.14 1.41
CA ASN A 68 7.37 25.11 0.43
C ASN A 68 5.99 24.98 1.10
N PRO A 69 5.49 26.06 1.75
CA PRO A 69 4.22 26.02 2.45
C PRO A 69 3.09 25.58 1.49
N GLY A 70 2.47 24.44 1.80
CA GLY A 70 1.38 23.90 1.00
C GLY A 70 1.78 22.93 -0.11
N GLU A 71 3.06 22.56 -0.26
CA GLU A 71 3.50 21.55 -1.24
C GLU A 71 4.49 20.55 -0.65
N ILE A 72 4.26 19.26 -0.88
CA ILE A 72 5.12 18.16 -0.41
C ILE A 72 5.39 17.18 -1.55
N TRP A 73 6.66 16.82 -1.74
CA TRP A 73 7.09 15.79 -2.67
C TRP A 73 7.49 14.53 -1.92
N LEU A 74 6.68 13.47 -2.07
CA LEU A 74 6.99 12.17 -1.52
C LEU A 74 8.11 11.50 -2.33
N THR A 75 9.11 10.96 -1.63
CA THR A 75 10.25 10.26 -2.26
C THR A 75 9.87 8.91 -2.83
N GLU A 76 8.73 8.35 -2.41
CA GLU A 76 8.15 7.09 -2.89
C GLU A 76 6.63 7.12 -2.67
N GLN A 77 5.90 6.25 -3.39
CA GLN A 77 4.46 6.06 -3.20
C GLN A 77 4.17 5.26 -1.92
N SER A 78 4.46 5.87 -0.77
CA SER A 78 4.20 5.27 0.54
C SER A 78 2.76 5.54 0.96
N VAL A 79 1.99 4.45 1.09
CA VAL A 79 0.62 4.44 1.62
C VAL A 79 0.55 5.20 2.93
N SER A 80 1.27 4.70 3.95
CA SER A 80 1.19 5.27 5.30
C SER A 80 1.73 6.70 5.41
N ALA A 81 2.70 7.09 4.57
CA ALA A 81 3.15 8.49 4.54
C ALA A 81 2.05 9.39 3.97
N THR A 82 1.40 8.96 2.88
CA THR A 82 0.26 9.67 2.28
C THR A 82 -0.88 9.82 3.29
N GLU A 83 -1.26 8.74 3.99
CA GLU A 83 -2.29 8.76 5.03
C GLU A 83 -1.97 9.74 6.16
N ILE A 84 -0.73 9.72 6.68
CA ILE A 84 -0.30 10.65 7.73
C ILE A 84 -0.40 12.09 7.27
N LEU A 85 0.03 12.39 6.03
CA LEU A 85 -0.03 13.74 5.47
C LEU A 85 -1.48 14.20 5.25
N MET A 86 -2.35 13.31 4.79
CA MET A 86 -3.79 13.60 4.68
C MET A 86 -4.40 13.90 6.05
N LEU A 87 -4.10 13.09 7.06
CA LEU A 87 -4.63 13.27 8.42
C LEU A 87 -4.09 14.54 9.10
N ILE A 88 -2.79 14.81 9.00
CA ILE A 88 -2.17 15.99 9.65
C ILE A 88 -2.63 17.30 9.00
N SER A 89 -2.98 17.28 7.71
CA SER A 89 -3.46 18.46 6.98
C SER A 89 -4.72 19.08 7.59
N ALA A 90 -5.57 18.27 8.23
CA ALA A 90 -6.80 18.72 8.90
C ALA A 90 -6.55 19.69 10.08
N PHE A 91 -5.31 19.69 10.58
CA PHE A 91 -4.91 20.52 11.72
C PHE A 91 -4.00 21.67 11.31
N LEU A 92 -3.08 21.44 10.37
CA LEU A 92 -2.03 22.41 10.06
C LEU A 92 -2.41 23.39 8.94
N ASN A 93 -3.31 23.01 8.04
CA ASN A 93 -3.56 23.73 6.80
C ASN A 93 -5.03 24.18 6.66
N ARG A 94 -5.68 24.51 7.78
CA ARG A 94 -7.03 25.10 7.75
C ARG A 94 -7.01 26.42 6.98
N GLY A 95 -8.00 26.63 6.12
CA GLY A 95 -8.06 27.79 5.22
C GLY A 95 -7.07 27.78 4.06
N SER A 96 -6.25 26.73 3.90
CA SER A 96 -5.23 26.63 2.84
C SER A 96 -5.25 25.26 2.16
N THR A 97 -4.47 25.13 1.07
CA THR A 97 -4.40 23.89 0.29
C THR A 97 -3.04 23.23 0.48
N LEU A 98 -3.03 21.93 0.82
CA LEU A 98 -1.86 21.07 0.77
C LEU A 98 -1.87 20.29 -0.55
N THR A 99 -0.79 20.36 -1.32
CA THR A 99 -0.57 19.59 -2.54
C THR A 99 0.47 18.51 -2.28
N LEU A 100 0.11 17.26 -2.52
CA LEU A 100 0.97 16.09 -2.41
C LEU A 100 1.35 15.60 -3.80
N TYR A 101 2.64 15.57 -4.09
CA TYR A 101 3.21 14.97 -5.29
C TYR A 101 3.80 13.60 -4.96
N GLY A 102 3.50 12.59 -5.78
CA GLY A 102 3.94 11.22 -5.55
C GLY A 102 3.10 10.47 -4.51
N ALA A 103 1.85 10.89 -4.29
CA ALA A 103 0.93 10.22 -3.37
C ALA A 103 0.69 8.75 -3.78
N ALA A 104 0.46 7.91 -2.76
CA ALA A 104 -0.04 6.55 -2.96
C ALA A 104 -1.47 6.59 -3.52
N THR A 105 -1.84 5.61 -4.34
CA THR A 105 -3.10 5.62 -5.10
C THR A 105 -4.02 4.44 -4.76
N GLU A 106 -3.64 3.66 -3.75
CA GLU A 106 -4.32 2.47 -3.29
C GLU A 106 -5.79 2.77 -2.91
N PRO A 107 -6.70 1.79 -3.03
CA PRO A 107 -8.11 1.98 -2.71
C PRO A 107 -8.37 2.55 -1.31
N HIS A 108 -7.61 2.12 -0.30
CA HIS A 108 -7.75 2.63 1.07
C HIS A 108 -7.35 4.11 1.24
N ILE A 109 -6.48 4.65 0.37
CA ILE A 109 -6.21 6.09 0.30
C ILE A 109 -7.45 6.84 -0.19
N VAL A 110 -8.15 6.28 -1.19
CA VAL A 110 -9.41 6.83 -1.68
C VAL A 110 -10.49 6.76 -0.61
N THR A 111 -10.57 5.64 0.14
CA THR A 111 -11.48 5.50 1.29
C THR A 111 -11.22 6.59 2.33
N LEU A 112 -9.95 6.83 2.69
CA LEU A 112 -9.58 7.91 3.61
C LEU A 112 -9.96 9.29 3.04
N ALA A 113 -9.71 9.55 1.76
CA ALA A 113 -10.12 10.80 1.12
C ALA A 113 -11.63 11.03 1.22
N ASN A 114 -12.44 9.99 1.00
CA ASN A 114 -13.89 10.07 1.12
C ASN A 114 -14.32 10.40 2.55
N LEU A 115 -13.71 9.76 3.56
CA LEU A 115 -13.97 10.06 4.97
C LEU A 115 -13.63 11.52 5.30
N LEU A 116 -12.44 12.00 4.91
CA LEU A 116 -12.03 13.38 5.17
C LEU A 116 -12.93 14.38 4.42
N SER A 117 -13.44 14.00 3.23
CA SER A 117 -14.38 14.83 2.50
C SER A 117 -15.73 14.97 3.22
N GLN A 118 -16.22 13.91 3.86
CA GLN A 118 -17.41 13.98 4.73
C GLN A 118 -17.20 14.84 5.98
N MET A 119 -15.94 15.04 6.39
CA MET A 119 -15.56 15.96 7.48
C MET A 119 -15.41 17.42 7.00
N GLY A 120 -15.64 17.67 5.71
CA GLY A 120 -15.61 19.01 5.11
C GLY A 120 -14.35 19.33 4.31
N ALA A 121 -13.39 18.41 4.18
CA ALA A 121 -12.25 18.63 3.29
C ALA A 121 -12.71 18.65 1.83
N ARG A 122 -12.14 19.54 1.03
CA ARG A 122 -12.17 19.41 -0.42
C ARG A 122 -10.90 18.69 -0.87
N ILE A 123 -11.06 17.51 -1.46
CA ILE A 123 -9.94 16.70 -1.95
C ILE A 123 -10.05 16.52 -3.47
N ASP A 124 -9.15 17.17 -4.21
CA ASP A 124 -9.02 17.02 -5.65
C ASP A 124 -7.90 16.00 -5.98
N GLY A 125 -8.13 15.15 -6.98
CA GLY A 125 -7.12 14.17 -7.43
C GLY A 125 -7.02 12.89 -6.60
N SER A 126 -8.03 12.57 -5.78
CA SER A 126 -8.12 11.29 -5.06
C SER A 126 -7.96 10.09 -6.02
N GLY A 127 -7.13 9.11 -5.64
CA GLY A 127 -6.76 7.97 -6.49
C GLY A 127 -5.71 8.29 -7.56
N SER A 128 -5.08 9.46 -7.51
CA SER A 128 -3.96 9.84 -8.38
C SER A 128 -2.72 10.18 -7.56
N SER A 129 -1.56 10.22 -8.20
CA SER A 129 -0.29 10.59 -7.55
C SER A 129 -0.17 12.09 -7.26
N LEU A 130 -1.16 12.90 -7.64
CA LEU A 130 -1.24 14.33 -7.35
C LEU A 130 -2.54 14.61 -6.59
N VAL A 131 -2.43 14.84 -5.29
CA VAL A 131 -3.61 15.08 -4.43
C VAL A 131 -3.55 16.49 -3.87
N LYS A 132 -4.65 17.23 -3.96
CA LYS A 132 -4.80 18.55 -3.34
C LYS A 132 -5.86 18.48 -2.26
N ILE A 133 -5.55 18.98 -1.07
CA ILE A 133 -6.40 18.88 0.11
C ILE A 133 -6.58 20.28 0.66
N THR A 134 -7.82 20.77 0.65
CA THR A 134 -8.19 22.07 1.20
C THR A 134 -9.15 21.87 2.36
N TRP A 135 -8.81 22.41 3.53
CA TRP A 135 -9.68 22.34 4.70
C TRP A 135 -10.38 23.68 4.95
N PRO A 136 -11.67 23.69 5.32
CA PRO A 136 -12.30 24.88 5.89
C PRO A 136 -11.65 25.25 7.24
N GLU A 137 -11.90 26.47 7.71
CA GLU A 137 -11.40 26.96 9.01
C GLU A 137 -11.89 26.12 10.20
N ASP A 138 -13.14 25.64 10.12
CA ASP A 138 -13.76 24.84 11.18
C ASP A 138 -14.37 23.55 10.62
N PRO A 139 -13.56 22.49 10.44
CA PRO A 139 -14.05 21.20 9.99
C PRO A 139 -14.82 20.47 11.10
N GLY A 140 -15.89 19.78 10.69
CA GLY A 140 -16.75 19.01 11.59
C GLY A 140 -16.38 17.52 11.65
N PRO A 141 -17.11 16.73 12.46
CA PRO A 141 -17.12 15.28 12.31
C PRO A 141 -17.72 14.89 10.95
N PRO A 142 -17.58 13.62 10.51
CA PRO A 142 -18.27 13.14 9.33
C PRO A 142 -19.78 13.44 9.40
N SER A 143 -20.35 13.90 8.29
CA SER A 143 -21.77 14.26 8.21
C SER A 143 -22.74 13.09 8.43
N GLU A 144 -22.26 11.87 8.23
CA GLU A 144 -23.02 10.63 8.34
C GLU A 144 -22.13 9.47 8.81
N PRO A 145 -22.70 8.33 9.25
CA PRO A 145 -21.91 7.13 9.53
C PRO A 145 -21.11 6.69 8.30
N PHE A 146 -19.78 6.60 8.44
CA PHE A 146 -18.91 6.19 7.36
C PHE A 146 -18.72 4.66 7.36
N ARG A 147 -19.00 4.02 6.22
CA ARG A 147 -18.69 2.60 5.99
C ARG A 147 -17.28 2.49 5.39
N ILE A 148 -16.48 1.58 5.93
CA ILE A 148 -15.19 1.19 5.34
C ILE A 148 -15.43 0.25 4.14
N ASP A 149 -14.66 0.45 3.07
CA ASP A 149 -14.69 -0.37 1.87
C ASP A 149 -14.34 -1.84 2.17
N ASP A 150 -14.86 -2.76 1.36
CA ASP A 150 -14.50 -4.18 1.49
C ASP A 150 -13.00 -4.41 1.21
N ASP A 151 -12.39 -5.36 1.93
CA ASP A 151 -10.98 -5.67 1.75
C ASP A 151 -10.76 -6.49 0.46
N PHE A 152 -10.15 -5.85 -0.53
CA PHE A 152 -9.84 -6.52 -1.79
C PHE A 152 -8.87 -7.70 -1.61
N MET A 153 -8.01 -7.70 -0.60
CA MET A 153 -7.07 -8.80 -0.32
C MET A 153 -7.83 -10.01 0.25
N GLU A 154 -8.83 -9.78 1.09
CA GLU A 154 -9.72 -10.82 1.58
C GLU A 154 -10.51 -11.46 0.43
N LEU A 155 -11.16 -10.63 -0.39
CA LEU A 155 -11.90 -11.11 -1.57
C LEU A 155 -10.99 -11.87 -2.54
N THR A 156 -9.76 -11.39 -2.75
CA THR A 156 -8.75 -12.08 -3.55
C THR A 156 -8.38 -13.44 -2.95
N THR A 157 -8.27 -13.53 -1.63
CA THR A 157 -7.95 -14.78 -0.92
C THR A 157 -9.02 -15.83 -1.19
N TYR A 158 -10.30 -15.49 -1.07
CA TYR A 158 -11.39 -16.41 -1.37
C TYR A 158 -11.45 -16.79 -2.86
N ALA A 159 -11.25 -15.83 -3.77
CA ALA A 159 -11.20 -16.08 -5.21
C ALA A 159 -10.08 -17.08 -5.58
N VAL A 160 -8.88 -16.86 -5.05
CA VAL A 160 -7.73 -17.76 -5.27
C VAL A 160 -7.97 -19.13 -4.63
N ALA A 161 -8.55 -19.19 -3.44
CA ALA A 161 -8.88 -20.46 -2.80
C ALA A 161 -9.87 -21.30 -3.62
N ALA A 162 -10.91 -20.66 -4.17
CA ALA A 162 -11.85 -21.31 -5.08
C ALA A 162 -11.16 -21.79 -6.37
N ALA A 163 -10.28 -20.96 -6.95
CA ALA A 163 -9.50 -21.34 -8.12
C ALA A 163 -8.60 -22.55 -7.84
N ILE A 164 -7.85 -22.58 -6.73
CA ILE A 164 -6.97 -23.72 -6.37
C ILE A 164 -7.78 -24.99 -6.12
N THR A 165 -8.91 -24.89 -5.42
CA THR A 165 -9.76 -26.03 -5.09
C THR A 165 -10.69 -26.46 -6.23
N LYS A 166 -10.65 -25.76 -7.37
CA LYS A 166 -11.52 -25.98 -8.54
C LYS A 166 -13.01 -25.85 -8.20
N SER A 167 -13.33 -24.96 -7.25
CA SER A 167 -14.69 -24.69 -6.81
C SER A 167 -15.24 -23.44 -7.49
N ASP A 168 -16.57 -23.34 -7.53
CA ASP A 168 -17.26 -22.17 -8.03
C ASP A 168 -17.78 -21.34 -6.85
N ILE A 169 -17.50 -20.04 -6.85
CA ILE A 169 -17.98 -19.10 -5.84
C ILE A 169 -18.47 -17.81 -6.46
N THR A 170 -19.37 -17.13 -5.76
CA THR A 170 -19.77 -15.76 -6.04
C THR A 170 -19.48 -14.91 -4.81
N LEU A 171 -18.62 -13.91 -4.98
CA LEU A 171 -18.30 -12.93 -3.96
C LEU A 171 -19.14 -11.67 -4.20
N ASN A 172 -19.67 -11.08 -3.14
CA ASN A 172 -20.46 -9.85 -3.22
C ASN A 172 -19.62 -8.69 -2.65
N SER A 173 -19.51 -7.58 -3.38
CA SER A 173 -18.83 -6.38 -2.90
C SER A 173 -19.31 -5.12 -3.65
N PRO A 174 -19.71 -4.04 -2.96
CA PRO A 174 -20.03 -2.77 -3.61
C PRO A 174 -18.83 -2.15 -4.34
N GLU A 175 -17.61 -2.46 -3.88
CA GLU A 175 -16.33 -1.95 -4.38
C GLU A 175 -15.71 -2.81 -5.49
N ILE A 176 -16.53 -3.55 -6.24
CA ILE A 176 -16.13 -4.48 -7.31
C ILE A 176 -15.17 -3.90 -8.36
N LYS A 177 -15.17 -2.58 -8.52
CA LYS A 177 -14.26 -1.85 -9.41
C LYS A 177 -12.79 -1.97 -8.99
N ASN A 178 -12.53 -2.09 -7.68
CA ASN A 178 -11.20 -2.30 -7.12
C ASN A 178 -10.68 -3.72 -7.43
N LEU A 179 -11.55 -4.66 -7.80
CA LEU A 179 -11.14 -6.04 -8.13
C LEU A 179 -10.74 -6.23 -9.59
N LYS A 180 -10.96 -5.25 -10.46
CA LYS A 180 -10.65 -5.34 -11.91
C LYS A 180 -9.20 -5.72 -12.20
N LEU A 181 -8.27 -5.21 -11.40
CA LEU A 181 -6.85 -5.52 -11.54
C LEU A 181 -6.59 -6.98 -11.24
N ILE A 182 -7.06 -7.46 -10.09
CA ILE A 182 -6.86 -8.84 -9.63
C ILE A 182 -7.56 -9.82 -10.57
N ASP A 183 -8.79 -9.52 -10.98
CA ASP A 183 -9.57 -10.29 -11.94
C ASP A 183 -8.81 -10.51 -13.25
N ARG A 184 -8.14 -9.47 -13.76
CA ARG A 184 -7.32 -9.58 -14.97
C ARG A 184 -6.12 -10.52 -14.77
N TYR A 185 -5.46 -10.48 -13.62
CA TYR A 185 -4.37 -11.42 -13.33
C TYR A 185 -4.87 -12.87 -13.20
N LEU A 186 -6.05 -13.10 -12.61
CA LEU A 186 -6.66 -14.43 -12.58
C LEU A 186 -6.98 -14.93 -14.00
N GLN A 187 -7.57 -14.09 -14.85
CA GLN A 187 -7.86 -14.43 -16.25
C GLN A 187 -6.57 -14.76 -17.03
N TRP A 188 -5.48 -14.03 -16.80
CA TRP A 188 -4.19 -14.36 -17.41
C TRP A 188 -3.57 -15.66 -16.90
N LEU A 189 -3.98 -16.17 -15.73
CA LEU A 189 -3.62 -17.51 -15.27
C LEU A 189 -4.58 -18.61 -15.79
N GLY A 190 -5.55 -18.24 -16.63
CA GLY A 190 -6.53 -19.16 -17.20
C GLY A 190 -7.70 -19.48 -16.27
N ILE A 191 -7.92 -18.64 -15.24
CA ILE A 191 -9.05 -18.76 -14.34
C ILE A 191 -10.27 -18.08 -14.96
N SER A 192 -11.39 -18.80 -15.03
CA SER A 192 -12.66 -18.24 -15.54
C SER A 192 -13.30 -17.38 -14.46
N THR A 193 -13.39 -16.08 -14.72
CA THR A 193 -13.97 -15.11 -13.79
C THR A 193 -14.85 -14.10 -14.51
N ARG A 194 -15.81 -13.52 -13.80
CA ARG A 194 -16.66 -12.44 -14.30
C ARG A 194 -16.98 -11.44 -13.19
N LEU A 195 -16.66 -10.17 -13.43
CA LEU A 195 -17.12 -9.05 -12.61
C LEU A 195 -18.43 -8.49 -13.16
N ASP A 196 -19.40 -8.25 -12.27
CA ASP A 196 -20.67 -7.59 -12.58
C ASP A 196 -20.83 -6.33 -11.71
N ASP A 197 -20.70 -5.16 -12.34
CA ASP A 197 -20.81 -3.87 -11.65
C ASP A 197 -22.24 -3.50 -11.27
N GLN A 198 -23.25 -4.07 -11.93
CA GLN A 198 -24.65 -3.83 -11.59
C GLN A 198 -25.06 -4.71 -10.41
N ALA A 199 -24.76 -6.02 -10.48
CA ALA A 199 -25.08 -6.96 -9.43
C ALA A 199 -24.11 -6.87 -8.23
N LYS A 200 -23.00 -6.14 -8.35
CA LYS A 200 -21.95 -6.03 -7.32
C LYS A 200 -21.36 -7.39 -6.95
N THR A 201 -21.11 -8.21 -7.97
CA THR A 201 -20.62 -9.58 -7.79
C THR A 201 -19.35 -9.88 -8.57
N TRP A 202 -18.53 -10.77 -8.01
CA TRP A 202 -17.38 -11.38 -8.65
C TRP A 202 -17.58 -12.89 -8.66
N VAL A 203 -17.83 -13.44 -9.83
CA VAL A 203 -17.99 -14.87 -10.03
C VAL A 203 -16.64 -15.47 -10.38
N VAL A 204 -16.23 -16.51 -9.67
CA VAL A 204 -15.03 -17.30 -9.94
C VAL A 204 -15.47 -18.73 -10.20
N GLN A 205 -15.18 -19.25 -11.39
CA GLN A 205 -15.58 -20.58 -11.83
C GLN A 205 -14.35 -21.49 -11.91
N GLY A 206 -13.83 -21.91 -10.76
CA GLY A 206 -12.66 -22.77 -10.67
C GLY A 206 -12.86 -24.08 -11.44
N SER A 207 -14.07 -24.65 -11.40
CA SER A 207 -14.37 -25.92 -12.08
C SER A 207 -14.29 -25.84 -13.62
N GLN A 208 -14.46 -24.64 -14.18
CA GLN A 208 -14.46 -24.37 -15.63
C GLN A 208 -13.15 -23.72 -16.12
N SER A 209 -12.21 -23.49 -15.22
CA SER A 209 -10.94 -22.85 -15.51
C SER A 209 -10.01 -23.78 -16.29
N ASN A 210 -9.23 -23.24 -17.23
CA ASN A 210 -8.30 -24.02 -18.05
C ASN A 210 -6.87 -24.04 -17.49
N TYR A 211 -6.60 -23.20 -16.50
CA TYR A 211 -5.32 -23.10 -15.78
C TYR A 211 -4.11 -22.93 -16.71
N LYS A 212 -4.29 -22.36 -17.90
CA LYS A 212 -3.21 -22.10 -18.85
C LYS A 212 -2.77 -20.65 -18.73
N ILE A 213 -1.50 -20.45 -18.38
CA ILE A 213 -0.91 -19.11 -18.31
C ILE A 213 -0.94 -18.49 -19.71
N HIS A 214 -1.40 -17.25 -19.79
CA HIS A 214 -1.45 -16.49 -21.02
C HIS A 214 -0.02 -16.34 -21.57
N PRO A 215 0.21 -16.65 -22.86
CA PRO A 215 1.57 -16.78 -23.40
C PRO A 215 2.40 -15.49 -23.37
N GLN A 216 1.75 -14.32 -23.29
CA GLN A 216 2.41 -13.02 -23.19
C GLN A 216 2.67 -12.59 -21.75
N LEU A 217 2.07 -13.27 -20.75
CA LEU A 217 2.33 -12.98 -19.34
C LEU A 217 3.56 -13.77 -18.89
N THR A 218 4.74 -13.21 -19.10
CA THR A 218 6.01 -13.85 -18.72
C THR A 218 6.46 -13.48 -17.32
N THR A 219 6.01 -12.33 -16.80
CA THR A 219 6.46 -11.79 -15.51
C THR A 219 5.32 -11.06 -14.78
N ILE A 220 5.18 -11.32 -13.48
CA ILE A 220 4.44 -10.51 -12.52
C ILE A 220 5.44 -9.83 -11.58
N LYS A 221 5.34 -8.52 -11.45
CA LYS A 221 6.22 -7.71 -10.59
C LYS A 221 5.37 -6.96 -9.58
N ALA A 222 5.69 -7.08 -8.29
CA ALA A 222 5.01 -6.34 -7.24
C ALA A 222 5.31 -4.84 -7.35
N GLU A 223 4.32 -3.99 -7.62
CA GLU A 223 4.52 -2.55 -7.74
C GLU A 223 3.37 -1.80 -7.05
N PRO A 224 3.53 -0.52 -6.67
CA PRO A 224 2.45 0.28 -6.09
C PRO A 224 1.18 0.28 -6.96
N TRP A 225 0.03 0.46 -6.32
CA TRP A 225 -1.26 0.50 -7.03
C TRP A 225 -1.25 1.58 -8.14
N PRO A 226 -1.90 1.37 -9.30
CA PRO A 226 -2.76 0.26 -9.72
C PRO A 226 -2.01 -0.85 -10.47
N ARG A 227 -0.82 -1.22 -10.00
CA ARG A 227 -0.10 -2.42 -10.45
C ARG A 227 -0.20 -3.54 -9.42
N PHE A 228 0.44 -4.69 -9.71
CA PHE A 228 0.25 -5.90 -8.92
C PHE A 228 0.65 -5.69 -7.45
N PRO A 229 -0.29 -5.83 -6.49
CA PRO A 229 0.02 -5.59 -5.09
C PRO A 229 0.92 -6.71 -4.53
N THR A 230 1.99 -6.32 -3.85
CA THR A 230 2.86 -7.26 -3.10
C THR A 230 2.06 -8.15 -2.13
N ASP A 231 0.95 -7.65 -1.59
CA ASP A 231 0.20 -8.38 -0.58
C ASP A 231 -0.46 -9.66 -1.07
N VAL A 232 -0.92 -9.65 -2.32
CA VAL A 232 -1.53 -10.83 -2.97
C VAL A 232 -0.49 -11.74 -3.64
N MET A 233 0.80 -11.38 -3.64
CA MET A 233 1.88 -12.23 -4.16
C MET A 233 1.86 -13.63 -3.56
N SER A 234 1.67 -13.71 -2.23
CA SER A 234 1.59 -14.97 -1.49
C SER A 234 0.38 -15.84 -1.83
N LEU A 235 -0.63 -15.29 -2.51
CA LEU A 235 -1.80 -16.02 -3.01
C LEU A 235 -1.57 -16.49 -4.45
N PHE A 236 -1.02 -15.61 -5.29
CA PHE A 236 -0.81 -15.88 -6.71
C PHE A 236 0.33 -16.88 -6.98
N VAL A 237 1.39 -16.89 -6.18
CA VAL A 237 2.47 -17.87 -6.35
C VAL A 237 1.95 -19.31 -6.19
N PRO A 238 1.25 -19.69 -5.09
CA PRO A 238 0.61 -20.99 -4.98
C PRO A 238 -0.35 -21.29 -6.14
N LEU A 239 -1.18 -20.33 -6.55
CA LEU A 239 -2.09 -20.52 -7.69
C LEU A 239 -1.32 -20.86 -8.98
N ALA A 240 -0.25 -20.13 -9.27
CA ALA A 240 0.56 -20.35 -10.47
C ALA A 240 1.21 -21.75 -10.49
N THR A 241 1.50 -22.36 -9.34
CA THR A 241 1.99 -23.76 -9.28
C THR A 241 0.95 -24.77 -9.78
N GLN A 242 -0.33 -24.39 -9.82
CA GLN A 242 -1.43 -25.22 -10.31
C GLN A 242 -1.70 -24.99 -11.81
N CYS A 243 -0.98 -24.06 -12.45
CA CYS A 243 -1.18 -23.69 -13.84
C CYS A 243 -0.15 -24.35 -14.78
N HIS A 244 -0.52 -24.43 -16.07
CA HIS A 244 0.35 -24.85 -17.15
C HIS A 244 1.05 -23.65 -17.79
N GLY A 245 2.38 -23.67 -17.79
CA GLY A 245 3.25 -22.64 -18.35
C GLY A 245 4.37 -22.27 -17.39
N GLU A 246 5.14 -21.25 -17.76
CA GLU A 246 6.18 -20.68 -16.91
C GLU A 246 5.85 -19.22 -16.61
N LEU A 247 6.03 -18.81 -15.36
CA LEU A 247 5.77 -17.44 -14.92
C LEU A 247 6.81 -17.00 -13.91
N LYS A 248 7.43 -15.85 -14.17
CA LYS A 248 8.38 -15.23 -13.25
C LYS A 248 7.67 -14.28 -12.29
N PHE A 249 7.95 -14.39 -11.00
CA PHE A 249 7.53 -13.42 -9.99
C PHE A 249 8.73 -12.58 -9.53
N ILE A 250 8.54 -11.26 -9.42
CA ILE A 250 9.57 -10.31 -8.96
C ILE A 250 9.02 -9.50 -7.79
N GLU A 251 9.74 -9.52 -6.68
CA GLU A 251 9.47 -8.69 -5.51
C GLU A 251 10.70 -7.81 -5.22
N TYR A 252 10.50 -6.50 -5.13
CA TYR A 252 11.54 -5.54 -4.78
C TYR A 252 11.12 -4.60 -3.64
N MET A 253 9.84 -4.63 -3.25
CA MET A 253 9.34 -3.82 -2.15
C MET A 253 9.80 -4.41 -0.80
N TYR A 254 9.88 -5.74 -0.71
CA TYR A 254 10.21 -6.45 0.53
C TYR A 254 11.16 -7.64 0.31
N ASN A 255 12.33 -7.60 0.95
CA ASN A 255 13.38 -8.61 0.76
C ASN A 255 12.98 -10.02 1.22
N ASP A 256 12.12 -10.14 2.24
CA ASP A 256 11.76 -11.41 2.87
C ASP A 256 10.35 -11.91 2.48
N ARG A 257 9.79 -11.42 1.35
CA ARG A 257 8.40 -11.74 0.96
C ARG A 257 8.22 -13.21 0.56
N PHE A 258 9.26 -13.85 0.03
CA PHE A 258 9.19 -15.22 -0.50
C PHE A 258 9.53 -16.31 0.52
N THR A 259 9.49 -16.01 1.83
CA THR A 259 9.76 -17.00 2.90
C THR A 259 8.89 -18.26 2.84
N PHE A 260 7.71 -18.20 2.22
CA PHE A 260 6.80 -19.34 2.03
C PHE A 260 7.18 -20.26 0.85
N VAL A 261 8.09 -19.85 -0.03
CA VAL A 261 8.44 -20.59 -1.26
C VAL A 261 9.09 -21.94 -0.94
N GLN A 262 9.90 -22.03 0.11
CA GLN A 262 10.51 -23.29 0.51
C GLN A 262 9.44 -24.33 0.88
N SER A 263 8.40 -23.94 1.63
CA SER A 263 7.29 -24.83 1.96
C SER A 263 6.57 -25.35 0.72
N LEU A 264 6.40 -24.52 -0.33
CA LEU A 264 5.81 -24.96 -1.59
C LEU A 264 6.71 -25.97 -2.32
N LYS A 265 8.04 -25.76 -2.32
CA LYS A 265 9.01 -26.71 -2.88
C LYS A 265 8.96 -28.06 -2.16
N ASP A 266 8.88 -28.03 -0.83
CA ASP A 266 8.76 -29.23 0.00
C ASP A 266 7.46 -30.01 -0.29
N MET A 267 6.41 -29.30 -0.71
CA MET A 267 5.15 -29.89 -1.21
C MET A 267 5.22 -30.37 -2.68
N GLY A 268 6.36 -30.24 -3.35
CA GLY A 268 6.60 -30.70 -4.72
C GLY A 268 6.42 -29.63 -5.81
N ALA A 269 6.25 -28.36 -5.45
CA ALA A 269 6.17 -27.29 -6.44
C ALA A 269 7.51 -27.09 -7.17
N LYS A 270 7.44 -26.89 -8.49
CA LYS A 270 8.60 -26.59 -9.34
C LYS A 270 8.85 -25.08 -9.36
N ILE A 271 9.69 -24.60 -8.44
CA ILE A 271 10.02 -23.17 -8.32
C ILE A 271 11.54 -23.01 -8.34
N GLU A 272 12.05 -22.14 -9.20
CA GLU A 272 13.45 -21.73 -9.20
C GLU A 272 13.56 -20.32 -8.58
N GLU A 273 14.43 -20.17 -7.59
CA GLU A 273 14.70 -18.86 -6.98
C GLU A 273 16.01 -18.32 -7.53
N ASN A 274 15.92 -17.17 -8.20
CA ASN A 274 17.08 -16.44 -8.67
C ASN A 274 17.23 -15.19 -7.80
N PRO A 275 18.18 -15.17 -6.84
CA PRO A 275 18.41 -13.97 -6.04
C PRO A 275 18.77 -12.82 -6.97
N PRO A 276 18.36 -11.57 -6.65
CA PRO A 276 18.75 -10.43 -7.45
C PRO A 276 20.28 -10.40 -7.57
N PRO A 277 20.85 -10.06 -8.74
CA PRO A 277 22.29 -9.90 -8.86
C PRO A 277 22.72 -8.92 -7.76
N CYS A 278 23.65 -9.35 -6.93
CA CYS A 278 24.21 -8.55 -5.86
C CYS A 278 24.72 -7.24 -6.47
N TYR A 279 23.95 -6.14 -6.41
CA TYR A 279 24.54 -4.83 -6.64
C TYR A 279 25.51 -4.63 -5.47
N PRO A 280 26.83 -4.50 -5.71
CA PRO A 280 27.78 -4.33 -4.62
C PRO A 280 27.40 -3.05 -3.88
N ARG A 281 26.87 -3.19 -2.65
CA ARG A 281 26.80 -2.11 -1.68
C ARG A 281 28.20 -1.85 -1.17
N GLN A 282 29.03 -1.23 -1.99
CA GLN A 282 30.29 -0.64 -1.58
C GLN A 282 30.48 0.68 -2.32
N TRP A 283 29.80 1.72 -1.83
CA TRP A 283 30.46 3.03 -1.79
C TRP A 283 31.43 2.95 -0.61
N THR A 284 32.60 2.34 -0.84
CA THR A 284 33.74 2.52 0.06
C THR A 284 34.00 4.00 0.18
N ASN A 285 34.13 4.50 1.42
CA ASN A 285 34.55 5.86 1.73
C ASN A 285 35.62 6.34 0.73
N PRO A 286 35.54 7.59 0.21
CA PRO A 286 36.64 8.12 -0.56
C PRO A 286 37.91 8.08 0.32
N PRO A 287 39.08 7.74 -0.25
CA PRO A 287 40.31 7.72 0.52
C PRO A 287 40.55 9.11 1.15
N PRO A 288 41.17 9.19 2.34
CA PRO A 288 41.54 10.48 2.91
C PRO A 288 42.40 11.24 1.88
N ARG A 289 41.97 12.46 1.56
CA ARG A 289 42.73 13.34 0.66
C ARG A 289 44.09 13.66 1.31
N PRO A 290 45.16 13.81 0.50
CA PRO A 290 46.51 14.08 0.98
C PRO A 290 46.62 15.40 1.74
#